data_AF-D2W5U8-F1
#
_entry.id   AF-D2W5U8-F1
#
_cell.length_a   1.000
_cell.length_b   1.000
_cell.length_c   1.000
_cell.angle_alpha   90.00
_cell.angle_beta   90.00
_cell.angle_gamma   90.00
#
_symmetry.space_group_name_H-M   'P 1'
#
loop_
_entity.id
_entity.type
_entity.pdbx_description
1 polymer ?
#
loop_
_entity_poly.entity_id
_entity_poly.type
_entity_poly.pdbx_seq_one_letter_code
_entity_poly.pdbx_strand_id
1 'polypeptide(L)'
;MPQTYKPKDCILYDSYNSLAYRNAWMSTLQTNADIVHVATWNDFSESGQLQPITDLQNTTGNGFYDLTAYYAHWWRTGLQPTIIRDVVYYFYRKEATNAYAPNMGCNFTMGISQSVSNQIEVLTFTTDQSILTIIIENSNYTFMINSSGINSFFIPLQAGKPNIQLWRNGINIITVEGNHEIYATNVGLPNGVLDLTYWSGSTASFITPSKSVNTYTSSNRNVGSSIVAISKCSTHVNMFIPYLLFVFIAILLIF
;
A
#
# COMPACT_ATOMS: atom_id res chain seq x y z
N MET A 1 5.12 7.87 -6.48
CA MET A 1 4.97 6.52 -7.07
C MET A 1 5.39 5.45 -6.09
N PRO A 2 4.64 4.34 -6.03
CA PRO A 2 4.97 3.18 -5.21
C PRO A 2 6.34 2.57 -5.52
N GLN A 3 6.65 2.47 -6.81
CA GLN A 3 7.85 1.88 -7.37
C GLN A 3 8.07 2.40 -8.79
N THR A 4 9.23 2.11 -9.38
CA THR A 4 9.51 2.50 -10.77
C THR A 4 10.47 1.52 -11.43
N TYR A 5 9.91 0.59 -12.19
CA TYR A 5 10.67 -0.25 -13.12
C TYR A 5 10.17 0.06 -14.52
N LYS A 6 11.07 0.38 -15.45
CA LYS A 6 10.74 0.71 -16.84
C LYS A 6 11.24 -0.41 -17.75
N PRO A 7 10.45 -1.48 -18.00
CA PRO A 7 10.89 -2.61 -18.80
C PRO A 7 11.38 -2.22 -20.20
N LYS A 8 10.74 -1.23 -20.83
CA LYS A 8 11.11 -0.75 -22.16
C LYS A 8 12.50 -0.09 -22.24
N ASP A 9 12.93 0.53 -21.14
CA ASP A 9 14.22 1.24 -21.06
C ASP A 9 15.26 0.45 -20.28
N CYS A 10 14.83 -0.63 -19.61
CA CYS A 10 15.67 -1.51 -18.79
C CYS A 10 16.30 -0.78 -17.60
N ILE A 11 15.53 0.17 -17.06
CA ILE A 11 15.93 1.04 -15.94
C ILE A 11 15.06 0.73 -14.72
N LEU A 12 15.70 0.64 -13.55
CA LEU A 12 15.03 0.58 -12.25
C LEU A 12 15.41 1.78 -11.37
N TYR A 13 14.40 2.33 -10.70
CA TYR A 13 14.55 3.13 -9.50
C TYR A 13 13.93 2.33 -8.36
N ASP A 14 14.78 1.65 -7.61
CA ASP A 14 14.42 0.80 -6.48
C ASP A 14 13.73 1.63 -5.38
N SER A 15 12.58 1.15 -4.93
CA SER A 15 11.78 1.75 -3.86
C SER A 15 12.08 1.15 -2.48
N TYR A 16 12.99 0.18 -2.40
CA TYR A 16 13.26 -0.63 -1.21
C TYR A 16 11.94 -1.18 -0.66
N ASN A 17 11.24 -1.94 -1.51
CA ASN A 17 9.89 -2.45 -1.24
C ASN A 17 8.90 -1.27 -1.06
N SER A 18 8.26 -1.13 0.11
CA SER A 18 7.35 -0.02 0.41
C SER A 18 8.05 1.19 1.06
N LEU A 19 9.34 1.08 1.43
CA LEU A 19 10.03 2.08 2.25
C LEU A 19 10.04 3.46 1.62
N ALA A 20 10.45 3.59 0.35
CA ALA A 20 10.47 4.88 -0.33
C ALA A 20 9.06 5.49 -0.43
N TYR A 21 8.04 4.67 -0.64
CA TYR A 21 6.64 5.11 -0.69
C TYR A 21 6.16 5.64 0.66
N ARG A 22 6.43 4.91 1.75
CA ARG A 22 6.12 5.35 3.12
C ARG A 22 6.88 6.63 3.49
N ASN A 23 8.17 6.73 3.12
CA ASN A 23 8.97 7.93 3.35
C ASN A 23 8.43 9.15 2.59
N ALA A 24 7.93 8.97 1.36
CA ALA A 24 7.26 10.04 0.62
C ALA A 24 6.03 10.55 1.38
N TRP A 25 5.17 9.66 1.90
CA TRP A 25 4.04 10.04 2.75
C TRP A 25 4.46 10.71 4.06
N MET A 26 5.50 10.21 4.72
CA MET A 26 6.01 10.85 5.93
C MET A 26 6.54 12.26 5.65
N SER A 27 7.18 12.47 4.50
CA SER A 27 7.64 13.81 4.08
C SER A 27 6.46 14.77 3.88
N THR A 28 5.37 14.34 3.25
CA THR A 28 4.18 15.21 3.08
C THR A 28 3.48 15.54 4.40
N LEU A 29 3.49 14.60 5.36
CA LEU A 29 3.01 14.81 6.72
C LEU A 29 3.88 15.80 7.50
N GLN A 30 5.21 15.61 7.47
CA GLN A 30 6.18 16.44 8.20
C GLN A 30 6.23 17.88 7.68
N THR A 31 6.09 18.06 6.37
CA THR A 31 6.09 19.38 5.71
C THR A 31 4.73 20.07 5.74
N ASN A 32 3.69 19.39 6.27
CA ASN A 32 2.30 19.84 6.23
C ASN A 32 1.85 20.28 4.82
N ALA A 33 2.17 19.48 3.80
CA ALA A 33 1.84 19.80 2.42
C ALA A 33 0.33 20.08 2.23
N ASP A 34 0.00 21.10 1.44
CA ASP A 34 -1.38 21.49 1.13
C ASP A 34 -2.04 20.55 0.11
N ILE A 35 -1.23 20.00 -0.79
CA ILE A 35 -1.64 19.10 -1.86
C ILE A 35 -0.67 17.91 -1.89
N VAL A 36 -1.22 16.70 -2.03
CA VAL A 36 -0.43 15.49 -2.31
C VAL A 36 -0.83 14.96 -3.68
N HIS A 37 0.18 14.74 -4.52
CA HIS A 37 0.01 14.08 -5.81
C HIS A 37 0.51 12.64 -5.72
N VAL A 38 -0.41 11.70 -5.93
CA VAL A 38 -0.08 10.28 -5.94
C VAL A 38 -0.06 9.78 -7.38
N ALA A 39 1.12 9.85 -7.99
CA ALA A 39 1.38 9.29 -9.31
C ALA A 39 1.73 7.80 -9.18
N THR A 40 1.06 6.86 -9.85
CA THR A 40 -0.13 7.01 -10.72
C THR A 40 -1.19 5.98 -10.37
N TRP A 41 -2.42 6.16 -10.86
CA TRP A 41 -3.45 5.14 -10.69
C TRP A 41 -3.09 3.85 -11.45
N ASN A 42 -2.72 3.92 -12.72
CA ASN A 42 -2.64 2.75 -13.61
C ASN A 42 -1.43 2.75 -14.58
N ASP A 43 -0.29 3.35 -14.22
CA ASP A 43 0.92 3.24 -15.05
C ASP A 43 1.61 1.88 -14.83
N PHE A 44 1.00 0.85 -15.41
CA PHE A 44 1.53 -0.51 -15.41
C PHE A 44 2.79 -0.64 -16.26
N SER A 45 2.96 0.22 -17.27
CA SER A 45 4.14 0.20 -18.14
C SER A 45 5.42 0.62 -17.43
N GLU A 46 5.31 1.36 -16.32
CA GLU A 46 6.46 1.77 -15.50
C GLU A 46 6.39 1.20 -14.06
N SER A 47 5.54 0.19 -13.85
CA SER A 47 5.26 -0.45 -12.56
C SER A 47 4.74 0.50 -11.47
N GLY A 48 4.38 1.75 -11.81
CA GLY A 48 4.01 2.82 -10.88
C GLY A 48 2.55 2.82 -10.43
N GLN A 49 1.77 1.80 -10.80
CA GLN A 49 0.35 1.70 -10.50
C GLN A 49 0.04 1.62 -9.00
N LEU A 50 -1.04 2.29 -8.60
CA LEU A 50 -1.73 2.07 -7.32
C LEU A 50 -2.96 1.18 -7.47
N GLN A 51 -3.52 1.10 -8.67
CA GLN A 51 -4.68 0.28 -8.94
C GLN A 51 -4.38 -1.15 -8.50
N PRO A 52 -5.24 -1.76 -7.67
CA PRO A 52 -5.08 -3.15 -7.29
C PRO A 52 -5.02 -4.03 -8.54
N ILE A 53 -3.98 -4.85 -8.62
CA ILE A 53 -3.79 -5.75 -9.75
C ILE A 53 -4.51 -7.05 -9.41
N THR A 54 -5.59 -7.37 -10.09
CA THR A 54 -6.12 -8.72 -10.07
C THR A 54 -5.45 -9.48 -11.20
N ASP A 55 -4.60 -10.44 -10.86
CA ASP A 55 -3.98 -11.30 -11.87
C ASP A 55 -4.99 -12.29 -12.47
N LEU A 56 -4.57 -13.07 -13.46
CA LEU A 56 -5.41 -14.09 -14.10
C LEU A 56 -5.84 -15.21 -13.13
N GLN A 57 -5.23 -15.28 -11.95
CA GLN A 57 -5.52 -16.25 -10.89
C GLN A 57 -6.44 -15.64 -9.81
N ASN A 58 -7.03 -14.47 -10.07
CA ASN A 58 -7.85 -13.69 -9.14
C ASN A 58 -7.14 -13.25 -7.86
N THR A 59 -5.81 -13.28 -7.84
CA THR A 59 -5.03 -12.79 -6.71
C THR A 59 -4.89 -11.28 -6.84
N THR A 60 -5.41 -10.54 -5.86
CA THR A 60 -5.40 -9.08 -5.91
C THR A 60 -4.20 -8.52 -5.15
N GLY A 61 -3.33 -7.82 -5.87
CA GLY A 61 -2.22 -7.06 -5.29
C GLY A 61 -2.68 -5.69 -4.80
N ASN A 62 -3.02 -5.58 -3.52
CA ASN A 62 -3.65 -4.40 -2.90
C ASN A 62 -2.77 -3.66 -1.89
N GLY A 63 -1.53 -4.09 -1.63
CA GLY A 63 -0.70 -3.56 -0.55
C GLY A 63 -0.49 -2.05 -0.60
N PHE A 64 -0.08 -1.52 -1.76
CA PHE A 64 0.10 -0.07 -1.93
C PHE A 64 -1.22 0.72 -1.91
N TYR A 65 -2.30 0.16 -2.42
CA TYR A 65 -3.64 0.77 -2.37
C TYR A 65 -4.11 0.94 -0.91
N ASP A 66 -4.04 -0.13 -0.13
CA ASP A 66 -4.46 -0.13 1.28
C ASP A 66 -3.55 0.78 2.13
N LEU A 67 -2.23 0.79 1.89
CA LEU A 67 -1.32 1.75 2.53
C LEU A 67 -1.65 3.20 2.17
N THR A 68 -2.03 3.46 0.92
CA THR A 68 -2.44 4.80 0.48
C THR A 68 -3.65 5.29 1.28
N ALA A 69 -4.63 4.43 1.53
CA ALA A 69 -5.78 4.79 2.35
C ALA A 69 -5.40 5.21 3.78
N TYR A 70 -4.46 4.49 4.42
CA TYR A 70 -3.96 4.82 5.75
C TYR A 70 -3.26 6.19 5.78
N TYR A 71 -2.27 6.40 4.91
CA TYR A 71 -1.49 7.64 4.90
C TYR A 71 -2.29 8.84 4.39
N ALA A 72 -3.20 8.65 3.43
CA ALA A 72 -4.09 9.72 2.97
C ALA A 72 -5.06 10.15 4.07
N HIS A 73 -5.56 9.21 4.90
CA HIS A 73 -6.36 9.56 6.07
C HIS A 73 -5.55 10.39 7.06
N TRP A 74 -4.34 9.92 7.41
CA TRP A 74 -3.44 10.65 8.30
C TRP A 74 -3.17 12.07 7.77
N TRP A 75 -2.80 12.19 6.50
CA TRP A 75 -2.50 13.48 5.90
C TRP A 75 -3.71 14.42 5.90
N ARG A 76 -4.91 13.88 5.61
CA ARG A 76 -6.14 14.67 5.56
C ARG A 76 -6.56 15.18 6.93
N THR A 77 -6.43 14.37 7.98
CA THR A 77 -6.89 14.72 9.34
C THR A 77 -5.80 15.38 10.18
N GLY A 78 -4.54 15.25 9.79
CA GLY A 78 -3.38 15.65 10.59
C GLY A 78 -3.11 14.72 11.78
N LEU A 79 -3.90 13.66 11.96
CA LEU A 79 -3.81 12.73 13.09
C LEU A 79 -3.52 11.32 12.60
N GLN A 80 -2.51 10.69 13.19
CA GLN A 80 -2.17 9.31 12.86
C GLN A 80 -3.36 8.40 13.22
N PRO A 81 -3.93 7.62 12.27
CA PRO A 81 -4.98 6.68 12.60
C PRO A 81 -4.49 5.64 13.61
N THR A 82 -5.22 5.47 14.70
CA THR A 82 -4.98 4.43 15.69
C THR A 82 -5.12 3.04 15.07
N ILE A 83 -4.16 2.16 15.34
CA ILE A 83 -4.22 0.77 14.89
C ILE A 83 -5.21 -0.01 15.78
N ILE A 84 -6.40 -0.27 15.25
CA ILE A 84 -7.48 -0.98 15.97
C ILE A 84 -7.71 -2.41 15.46
N ARG A 85 -7.00 -2.82 14.41
CA ARG A 85 -7.06 -4.16 13.81
C ARG A 85 -5.68 -4.57 13.36
N ASP A 86 -5.40 -5.87 13.47
CA ASP A 86 -4.16 -6.43 12.95
C ASP A 86 -4.22 -6.54 11.44
N VAL A 87 -3.16 -6.08 10.79
CA VAL A 87 -3.00 -6.16 9.34
C VAL A 87 -1.57 -6.55 9.02
N VAL A 88 -1.42 -7.47 8.06
CA VAL A 88 -0.15 -7.82 7.44
C VAL A 88 -0.17 -7.31 6.02
N TYR A 89 0.84 -6.53 5.66
CA TYR A 89 1.18 -6.18 4.30
C TYR A 89 2.49 -6.86 3.93
N TYR A 90 2.65 -7.21 2.66
CA TYR A 90 3.90 -7.74 2.15
C TYR A 90 4.23 -7.14 0.80
N PHE A 91 5.52 -7.04 0.52
CA PHE A 91 6.06 -6.45 -0.70
C PHE A 91 7.29 -7.25 -1.10
N TYR A 92 7.33 -7.78 -2.33
CA TYR A 92 8.50 -8.49 -2.85
C TYR A 92 8.44 -8.57 -4.38
N ARG A 93 9.58 -8.86 -5.00
CA ARG A 93 9.66 -9.14 -6.44
C ARG A 93 9.61 -10.64 -6.67
N LYS A 94 9.05 -11.08 -7.80
CA LYS A 94 9.14 -12.49 -8.22
C LYS A 94 10.57 -12.90 -8.57
N GLU A 95 11.43 -11.92 -8.83
CA GLU A 95 12.72 -12.11 -9.45
C GLU A 95 13.77 -11.26 -8.73
N ALA A 96 14.94 -11.86 -8.47
CA ALA A 96 16.08 -11.09 -8.01
C ALA A 96 16.67 -10.28 -9.16
N THR A 97 17.27 -9.13 -8.86
CA THR A 97 17.88 -8.25 -9.87
C THR A 97 19.03 -8.86 -10.65
N ASN A 98 19.63 -9.92 -10.11
CA ASN A 98 20.71 -10.68 -10.74
C ASN A 98 20.24 -12.03 -11.31
N ALA A 99 18.93 -12.23 -11.46
CA ALA A 99 18.38 -13.42 -12.10
C ALA A 99 18.83 -13.49 -13.57
N TYR A 100 19.04 -14.71 -14.06
CA TYR A 100 19.44 -14.94 -15.44
C TYR A 100 18.28 -14.69 -16.41
N ALA A 101 18.42 -13.64 -17.24
CA ALA A 101 17.39 -13.16 -18.17
C ALA A 101 17.92 -13.11 -19.64
N PRO A 102 18.07 -14.27 -20.31
CA PRO A 102 18.71 -14.36 -21.63
C PRO A 102 17.92 -13.73 -22.78
N ASN A 103 16.61 -13.53 -22.62
CA ASN A 103 15.72 -12.98 -23.65
C ASN A 103 15.52 -11.46 -23.47
N MET A 104 16.20 -10.83 -22.51
CA MET A 104 16.16 -9.40 -22.30
C MET A 104 16.95 -8.69 -23.41
N GLY A 105 16.29 -7.83 -24.19
CA GLY A 105 16.89 -7.14 -25.36
C GLY A 105 17.87 -6.01 -25.02
N CYS A 106 18.31 -5.91 -23.77
CA CYS A 106 19.02 -4.78 -23.20
C CYS A 106 19.70 -5.21 -21.89
N ASN A 107 20.67 -4.42 -21.44
CA ASN A 107 21.24 -4.61 -20.11
C ASN A 107 20.45 -3.79 -19.09
N PHE A 108 20.14 -4.44 -17.96
CA PHE A 108 19.56 -3.78 -16.81
C PHE A 108 20.50 -2.69 -16.25
N THR A 109 19.94 -1.52 -15.92
CA THR A 109 20.67 -0.41 -15.30
C THR A 109 19.85 0.24 -14.17
N MET A 110 20.56 0.87 -13.23
CA MET A 110 19.93 1.71 -12.21
C MET A 110 19.77 3.14 -12.75
N GLY A 111 18.59 3.73 -12.57
CA GLY A 111 18.30 5.09 -13.04
C GLY A 111 18.97 6.20 -12.24
N ILE A 112 19.42 5.86 -11.02
CA ILE A 112 20.26 6.68 -10.15
C ILE A 112 21.31 5.81 -9.48
N SER A 113 22.40 6.40 -9.01
CA SER A 113 23.43 5.69 -8.23
C SER A 113 22.89 5.30 -6.85
N GLN A 114 22.34 4.09 -6.74
CA GLN A 114 21.84 3.52 -5.49
C GLN A 114 22.01 2.00 -5.45
N SER A 115 21.90 1.42 -4.25
CA SER A 115 21.85 -0.04 -4.10
C SER A 115 20.48 -0.58 -4.50
N VAL A 116 20.41 -1.89 -4.75
CA VAL A 116 19.19 -2.58 -5.12
C VAL A 116 18.82 -3.60 -4.03
N SER A 117 17.53 -3.73 -3.72
CA SER A 117 17.03 -4.52 -2.59
C SER A 117 16.45 -5.86 -3.02
N ASN A 118 17.22 -6.94 -2.94
CA ASN A 118 16.69 -8.30 -3.07
C ASN A 118 16.17 -8.78 -1.71
N GLN A 119 15.10 -8.15 -1.23
CA GLN A 119 14.45 -8.47 0.04
C GLN A 119 12.94 -8.62 -0.10
N ILE A 120 12.36 -9.39 0.82
CA ILE A 120 10.93 -9.43 1.09
C ILE A 120 10.70 -8.53 2.30
N GLU A 121 9.81 -7.55 2.16
CA GLU A 121 9.35 -6.74 3.28
C GLU A 121 8.00 -7.28 3.75
N VAL A 122 7.87 -7.46 5.06
CA VAL A 122 6.58 -7.63 5.72
C VAL A 122 6.37 -6.46 6.67
N LEU A 123 5.29 -5.72 6.45
CA LEU A 123 4.88 -4.60 7.28
C LEU A 123 3.65 -5.02 8.07
N THR A 124 3.71 -4.92 9.39
CA THR A 124 2.61 -5.30 10.28
C THR A 124 2.04 -4.06 10.95
N PHE A 125 0.71 -3.97 10.98
CA PHE A 125 -0.01 -3.04 11.84
C PHE A 125 -0.60 -3.91 12.93
N THR A 126 -0.13 -3.74 14.17
CA THR A 126 -0.55 -4.60 15.28
C THR A 126 -1.23 -3.82 16.39
N THR A 127 -2.23 -4.44 17.00
CA THR A 127 -2.98 -3.84 18.13
C THR A 127 -2.31 -4.07 19.48
N ASP A 128 -1.38 -5.03 19.56
CA ASP A 128 -0.66 -5.44 20.77
C ASP A 128 0.57 -6.29 20.39
N GLN A 129 1.34 -6.72 21.40
CA GLN A 129 2.45 -7.67 21.28
C GLN A 129 2.04 -8.91 20.47
N SER A 130 2.91 -9.32 19.56
CA SER A 130 2.68 -10.46 18.68
C SER A 130 4.01 -11.03 18.16
N ILE A 131 3.92 -12.14 17.44
CA ILE A 131 5.04 -12.80 16.79
C ILE A 131 4.73 -12.91 15.30
N LEU A 132 5.60 -12.35 14.48
CA LEU A 132 5.55 -12.52 13.03
C LEU A 132 6.41 -13.73 12.65
N THR A 133 5.84 -14.62 11.84
CA THR A 133 6.53 -15.78 11.28
C THR A 133 6.42 -15.74 9.76
N ILE A 134 7.53 -15.87 9.05
CA ILE A 134 7.59 -15.94 7.59
C ILE A 134 8.23 -17.26 7.20
N ILE A 135 7.48 -18.11 6.52
CA ILE A 135 7.91 -19.44 6.07
C ILE A 135 7.99 -19.42 4.56
N ILE A 136 9.13 -19.84 4.00
CA ILE A 136 9.28 -20.04 2.55
C ILE A 136 10.07 -21.32 2.37
N GLU A 137 9.44 -22.32 1.75
CA GLU A 137 9.98 -23.68 1.66
C GLU A 137 10.45 -24.19 3.04
N ASN A 138 11.74 -24.47 3.19
CA ASN A 138 12.34 -24.98 4.42
C ASN A 138 12.88 -23.87 5.35
N SER A 139 12.78 -22.61 4.94
CA SER A 139 13.25 -21.47 5.72
C SER A 139 12.13 -20.91 6.61
N ASN A 140 12.46 -20.60 7.86
CA ASN A 140 11.54 -20.02 8.83
C ASN A 140 12.18 -18.81 9.52
N TYR A 141 11.56 -17.64 9.41
CA TYR A 141 12.00 -16.39 10.03
C TYR A 141 10.97 -15.94 11.06
N THR A 142 11.41 -15.67 12.29
CA THR A 142 10.54 -15.26 13.39
C THR A 142 10.97 -13.92 13.96
N PHE A 143 10.02 -13.01 14.16
CA PHE A 143 10.24 -11.68 14.72
C PHE A 143 9.28 -11.40 15.86
N MET A 144 9.81 -10.89 16.98
CA MET A 144 9.02 -10.39 18.09
C MET A 144 8.55 -8.96 17.82
N ILE A 145 7.26 -8.71 17.97
CA ILE A 145 6.65 -7.37 17.95
C ILE A 145 6.28 -7.03 19.38
N ASN A 146 7.01 -6.09 19.99
CA ASN A 146 6.92 -5.83 21.44
C ASN A 146 5.75 -4.93 21.85
N SER A 147 5.14 -4.21 20.92
CA SER A 147 4.02 -3.29 21.20
C SER A 147 3.11 -3.14 20.00
N SER A 148 1.96 -2.51 20.21
CA SER A 148 1.11 -2.05 19.12
C SER A 148 1.80 -1.02 18.23
N GLY A 149 1.31 -0.87 17.00
CA GLY A 149 1.81 0.11 16.03
C GLY A 149 2.20 -0.51 14.70
N ILE A 150 3.04 0.21 13.95
CA ILE A 150 3.51 -0.19 12.63
C ILE A 150 4.94 -0.71 12.75
N ASN A 151 5.20 -1.94 12.30
CA ASN A 151 6.53 -2.56 12.33
C ASN A 151 6.89 -3.07 10.94
N SER A 152 8.16 -2.96 10.56
CA SER A 152 8.67 -3.33 9.23
C SER A 152 9.80 -4.34 9.38
N PHE A 153 9.68 -5.49 8.72
CA PHE A 153 10.64 -6.58 8.78
C PHE A 153 11.12 -6.92 7.37
N PHE A 154 12.41 -7.21 7.25
CA PHE A 154 13.05 -7.56 5.98
C PHE A 154 13.72 -8.91 6.11
N ILE A 155 13.46 -9.79 5.16
CA ILE A 155 14.20 -11.05 4.98
C ILE A 155 14.80 -11.09 3.57
N PRO A 156 15.87 -11.87 3.33
CA PRO A 156 16.40 -12.05 1.99
C PRO A 156 15.34 -12.57 1.02
N LEU A 157 15.38 -12.10 -0.23
CA LEU A 157 14.58 -12.67 -1.30
C LEU A 157 15.07 -14.10 -1.57
N GLN A 158 14.15 -15.06 -1.56
CA GLN A 158 14.44 -16.48 -1.78
C GLN A 158 13.32 -17.11 -2.61
N ALA A 159 13.66 -18.18 -3.33
CA ALA A 159 12.71 -18.91 -4.16
C ALA A 159 11.59 -19.55 -3.33
N GLY A 160 10.44 -19.76 -3.97
CA GLY A 160 9.24 -20.30 -3.34
C GLY A 160 8.20 -19.22 -3.03
N LYS A 161 7.13 -19.61 -2.36
CA LYS A 161 5.99 -18.73 -2.09
C LYS A 161 5.92 -18.37 -0.60
N PRO A 162 5.99 -17.08 -0.23
CA PRO A 162 5.99 -16.70 1.19
C PRO A 162 4.67 -17.03 1.88
N ASN A 163 4.71 -17.80 2.96
CA ASN A 163 3.60 -17.98 3.90
C ASN A 163 3.87 -17.11 5.15
N ILE A 164 3.02 -16.12 5.37
CA ILE A 164 3.20 -15.12 6.41
C ILE A 164 2.13 -15.31 7.47
N GLN A 165 2.55 -15.42 8.72
CA GLN A 165 1.70 -15.70 9.86
C GLN A 165 1.93 -14.70 10.97
N LEU A 166 0.84 -14.21 11.56
CA LEU A 166 0.89 -13.38 12.75
C LEU A 166 0.28 -14.15 13.91
N TRP A 167 1.03 -14.26 15.00
CA TRP A 167 0.66 -15.02 16.19
C TRP A 167 0.49 -14.10 17.39
N ARG A 168 -0.57 -14.30 18.17
CA ARG A 168 -0.77 -13.61 19.45
C ARG A 168 -1.20 -14.62 20.50
N ASN A 169 -0.54 -14.61 21.66
CA ASN A 169 -0.86 -15.51 22.78
C ASN A 169 -0.93 -17.00 22.37
N GLY A 170 -0.02 -17.42 21.47
CA GLY A 170 0.03 -18.79 20.96
C GLY A 170 -1.01 -19.13 19.88
N ILE A 171 -1.88 -18.18 19.50
CA ILE A 171 -2.90 -18.35 18.46
C ILE A 171 -2.45 -17.67 17.18
N ASN A 172 -2.55 -18.37 16.05
CA ASN A 172 -2.35 -17.78 14.72
C ASN A 172 -3.60 -16.95 14.35
N ILE A 173 -3.45 -15.62 14.35
CA ILE A 173 -4.56 -14.67 14.12
C ILE A 173 -4.65 -14.21 12.66
N ILE A 174 -3.56 -14.32 11.89
CA ILE A 174 -3.52 -13.99 10.47
C ILE A 174 -2.63 -15.00 9.78
N THR A 175 -3.14 -15.64 8.72
CA THR A 175 -2.33 -16.37 7.75
C THR A 175 -2.60 -15.80 6.37
N VAL A 176 -1.53 -15.41 5.68
CA VAL A 176 -1.61 -14.93 4.30
C VAL A 176 -0.45 -15.48 3.50
N GLU A 177 -0.74 -15.91 2.28
CA GLU A 177 0.27 -16.33 1.32
C GLU A 177 0.57 -15.17 0.37
N GLY A 178 1.83 -15.07 -0.06
CA GLY A 178 2.25 -14.11 -1.07
C GLY A 178 1.52 -14.34 -2.40
N ASN A 179 1.27 -13.29 -3.18
CA ASN A 179 0.50 -13.43 -4.42
C ASN A 179 1.18 -14.33 -5.47
N HIS A 180 2.51 -14.29 -5.55
CA HIS A 180 3.29 -14.98 -6.57
C HIS A 180 4.43 -15.78 -5.98
N GLU A 181 4.76 -16.89 -6.64
CA GLU A 181 6.00 -17.61 -6.40
C GLU A 181 7.20 -16.75 -6.82
N ILE A 182 8.25 -16.81 -6.01
CA ILE A 182 9.54 -16.18 -6.29
C ILE A 182 10.40 -17.21 -7.02
N TYR A 183 10.94 -16.83 -8.18
CA TYR A 183 11.76 -17.70 -8.99
C TYR A 183 13.18 -17.83 -8.42
N ALA A 184 13.73 -19.04 -8.55
CA ALA A 184 15.12 -19.31 -8.21
C ALA A 184 16.07 -18.62 -9.20
N THR A 185 17.11 -17.97 -8.69
CA THR A 185 18.05 -17.19 -9.51
C THR A 185 18.87 -18.05 -10.48
N ASN A 186 19.05 -19.33 -10.16
CA ASN A 186 19.89 -20.28 -10.89
C ASN A 186 19.16 -21.13 -11.94
N VAL A 187 17.83 -21.14 -11.97
CA VAL A 187 17.04 -21.98 -12.90
C VAL A 187 16.64 -21.21 -14.16
N GLY A 188 16.87 -19.89 -14.19
CA GLY A 188 16.44 -19.00 -15.27
C GLY A 188 14.96 -18.64 -15.15
N LEU A 189 14.61 -17.48 -15.71
CA LEU A 189 13.24 -16.96 -15.66
C LEU A 189 12.33 -17.69 -16.67
N PRO A 190 11.04 -17.96 -16.38
CA PRO A 190 10.16 -18.69 -17.28
C PRO A 190 10.08 -18.12 -18.71
N ASN A 191 10.10 -16.79 -18.83
CA ASN A 191 10.08 -16.09 -20.12
C ASN A 191 11.47 -15.60 -20.54
N GLY A 192 12.50 -15.82 -19.72
CA GLY A 192 13.85 -15.28 -19.92
C GLY A 192 13.94 -13.75 -19.89
N VAL A 193 12.90 -13.05 -19.43
CA VAL A 193 12.82 -11.58 -19.36
C VAL A 193 12.62 -11.18 -17.91
N LEU A 194 13.38 -10.17 -17.46
CA LEU A 194 13.34 -9.66 -16.10
C LEU A 194 12.12 -8.75 -15.88
N ASP A 195 11.32 -9.02 -14.85
CA ASP A 195 10.23 -8.20 -14.34
C ASP A 195 10.49 -7.85 -12.86
N LEU A 196 10.99 -6.63 -12.64
CA LEU A 196 11.35 -6.15 -11.31
C LEU A 196 10.22 -5.42 -10.60
N THR A 197 8.98 -5.63 -11.04
CA THR A 197 7.80 -5.13 -10.34
C THR A 197 7.69 -5.76 -8.95
N TYR A 198 7.62 -4.93 -7.92
CA TYR A 198 7.16 -5.31 -6.59
C TYR A 198 5.67 -5.68 -6.66
N TRP A 199 5.42 -6.92 -6.28
CA TRP A 199 4.10 -7.44 -5.95
C TRP A 199 3.82 -7.16 -4.48
N SER A 200 2.58 -6.79 -4.19
CA SER A 200 2.18 -6.42 -2.84
C SER A 200 0.79 -6.92 -2.49
N GLY A 201 0.59 -7.36 -1.26
CA GLY A 201 -0.72 -7.75 -0.75
C GLY A 201 -0.95 -7.21 0.65
N SER A 202 -2.21 -7.26 1.08
CA SER A 202 -2.63 -6.82 2.40
C SER A 202 -3.82 -7.63 2.92
N THR A 203 -3.79 -7.92 4.22
CA THR A 203 -4.93 -8.51 4.93
C THR A 203 -5.99 -7.49 5.38
N ALA A 204 -5.81 -6.20 5.06
CA ALA A 204 -6.74 -5.13 5.48
C ALA A 204 -8.17 -5.34 4.97
N SER A 205 -8.29 -6.00 3.81
CA SER A 205 -9.55 -6.30 3.13
C SER A 205 -10.19 -7.64 3.55
N PHE A 206 -9.51 -8.47 4.36
CA PHE A 206 -9.91 -9.86 4.64
C PHE A 206 -10.85 -10.08 5.84
N ILE A 207 -11.54 -9.03 6.31
CA ILE A 207 -12.75 -9.19 7.11
C ILE A 207 -13.86 -8.35 6.47
N THR A 208 -14.54 -8.91 5.47
CA THR A 208 -15.92 -8.51 5.19
C THR A 208 -16.80 -9.06 6.32
N PRO A 209 -17.47 -8.23 7.13
CA PRO A 209 -18.76 -8.65 7.69
C PRO A 209 -19.61 -9.13 6.51
N SER A 210 -20.34 -10.23 6.67
CA SER A 210 -21.20 -10.79 5.62
C SER A 210 -21.94 -9.66 4.88
N LYS A 211 -21.58 -9.47 3.60
CA LYS A 211 -22.14 -8.40 2.78
C LYS A 211 -23.56 -8.83 2.42
N SER A 212 -24.57 -8.16 2.99
CA SER A 212 -25.90 -8.15 2.39
C SER A 212 -25.77 -7.52 1.00
N VAL A 213 -26.11 -8.30 -0.03
CA VAL A 213 -26.02 -7.88 -1.42
C VAL A 213 -27.13 -6.88 -1.69
N ASN A 214 -26.77 -5.60 -1.86
CA ASN A 214 -27.61 -4.63 -2.55
C ASN A 214 -26.95 -4.32 -3.90
N THR A 215 -27.58 -4.81 -4.97
CA THR A 215 -27.21 -4.59 -6.36
C THR A 215 -27.49 -3.15 -6.77
N TYR A 216 -26.46 -2.42 -7.20
CA TYR A 216 -26.62 -1.19 -7.98
C TYR A 216 -25.92 -1.37 -9.33
N THR A 217 -26.68 -1.23 -10.40
CA THR A 217 -26.21 -1.25 -11.80
C THR A 217 -25.42 0.03 -12.09
N SER A 218 -24.19 -0.11 -12.59
CA SER A 218 -23.41 1.03 -13.08
C SER A 218 -23.55 1.18 -14.60
N SER A 219 -23.80 2.40 -15.05
CA SER A 219 -23.77 2.77 -16.47
C SER A 219 -22.35 3.16 -16.86
N ASN A 220 -21.90 2.66 -18.01
CA ASN A 220 -20.57 2.86 -18.57
C ASN A 220 -20.27 4.34 -18.85
N ARG A 221 -19.15 4.83 -18.30
CA ARG A 221 -18.46 6.02 -18.84
C ARG A 221 -17.00 5.68 -19.13
N ASN A 222 -16.58 6.00 -20.34
CA ASN A 222 -15.23 5.87 -20.87
C ASN A 222 -14.21 6.57 -19.94
N VAL A 223 -13.12 5.87 -19.62
CA VAL A 223 -12.06 6.36 -18.74
C VAL A 223 -10.84 6.69 -19.58
N GLY A 224 -10.62 7.98 -19.84
CA GLY A 224 -9.28 8.51 -20.10
C GLY A 224 -8.49 8.58 -18.80
N SER A 225 -7.16 8.53 -18.88
CA SER A 225 -6.21 8.48 -17.76
C SER A 225 -6.62 9.34 -16.56
N SER A 226 -7.01 8.70 -15.46
CA SER A 226 -7.53 9.39 -14.27
C SER A 226 -6.40 9.72 -13.30
N ILE A 227 -6.23 11.01 -13.05
CA ILE A 227 -5.38 11.57 -12.00
C ILE A 227 -6.18 11.56 -10.69
N VAL A 228 -5.60 11.06 -9.61
CA VAL A 228 -6.18 11.20 -8.26
C VAL A 228 -5.40 12.28 -7.51
N ALA A 229 -5.94 13.50 -7.51
CA ALA A 229 -5.51 14.57 -6.62
C ALA A 229 -6.41 14.56 -5.39
N ILE A 230 -5.79 14.58 -4.20
CA ILE A 230 -6.51 14.73 -2.93
C ILE A 230 -6.07 16.07 -2.33
N SER A 231 -7.02 16.97 -2.06
CA SER A 231 -6.77 18.28 -1.44
C SER A 231 -7.30 18.33 -0.01
N LYS A 232 -6.63 19.07 0.88
CA LYS A 232 -7.20 19.47 2.17
C LYS A 232 -8.29 20.51 1.88
N CYS A 233 -9.56 20.14 2.07
CA CYS A 233 -10.62 21.15 2.11
C CYS A 233 -10.55 21.83 3.48
N SER A 234 -10.01 23.06 3.52
CA SER A 234 -10.05 23.89 4.72
C SER A 234 -11.41 24.59 4.77
N THR A 235 -12.31 24.13 5.64
CA THR A 235 -13.50 24.93 5.99
C THR A 235 -13.10 25.98 7.03
N HIS A 236 -12.46 27.06 6.58
CA HIS A 236 -12.47 28.31 7.33
C HIS A 236 -13.50 29.26 6.70
N VAL A 237 -14.75 29.11 7.12
CA VAL A 237 -15.75 30.18 7.01
C VAL A 237 -16.31 30.42 8.40
N ASN A 238 -15.54 31.15 9.22
CA ASN A 238 -16.11 31.90 10.33
C ASN A 238 -16.77 33.14 9.73
N MET A 239 -18.06 33.05 9.38
CA MET A 239 -18.87 34.23 9.14
C MET A 239 -19.81 34.41 10.33
N PHE A 240 -19.32 35.16 11.32
CA PHE A 240 -20.14 35.79 12.35
C PHE A 240 -21.18 36.67 11.65
N ILE A 241 -22.46 36.34 11.80
CA ILE A 241 -23.57 37.26 11.52
C ILE A 241 -24.14 37.65 12.89
N PRO A 242 -24.13 38.94 13.28
CA PRO A 242 -24.77 39.36 14.51
C PRO A 242 -26.28 39.45 14.27
N TYR A 243 -27.07 38.67 15.00
CA TYR A 243 -28.51 38.86 15.07
C TYR A 243 -28.80 40.15 15.84
N LEU A 244 -29.22 41.17 15.09
CA LEU A 244 -29.78 42.42 15.61
C LEU A 244 -31.13 42.11 16.28
N LEU A 245 -31.29 42.59 17.52
CA LEU A 245 -32.56 42.64 18.24
C LEU A 245 -33.65 43.29 17.38
N PHE A 246 -34.79 42.60 17.23
CA PHE A 246 -36.07 43.26 17.03
C PHE A 246 -37.07 42.75 18.07
N VAL A 247 -37.33 43.63 19.02
CA VAL A 247 -38.37 43.55 20.05
C VAL A 247 -39.71 43.85 19.38
N PHE A 248 -40.67 42.93 19.45
CA PHE A 248 -42.08 43.24 19.23
C PHE A 248 -42.79 43.26 20.59
N ILE A 249 -43.18 44.46 21.02
CA ILE A 249 -44.06 44.72 22.15
C ILE A 249 -45.50 44.49 21.69
N ALA A 250 -46.21 43.57 22.33
CA ALA A 250 -47.66 43.47 22.24
C ALA A 250 -48.30 44.29 23.37
N ILE A 251 -49.04 45.33 23.01
CA ILE A 251 -49.86 46.15 23.92
C ILE A 251 -51.20 45.44 24.12
N LEU A 252 -51.53 45.08 25.36
CA LEU A 252 -52.87 44.71 25.80
C LEU A 252 -53.47 45.93 26.53
N LEU A 253 -54.48 46.56 25.94
CA LEU A 253 -55.30 47.58 26.60
C LEU A 253 -56.56 46.89 27.15
N ILE A 254 -56.70 46.97 28.47
CA ILE A 254 -57.93 46.66 29.21
C ILE A 254 -58.83 47.90 29.14
N PHE A 255 -60.03 47.72 28.59
CA PHE A 255 -61.29 48.18 29.17
C PHE A 255 -62.25 47.00 29.15
#